data_AF-A0AA95L1K3-F1
#
_entry.id   AF-A0AA95L1K3-F1
#
_cell.length_a   1.000
_cell.length_b   1.000
_cell.length_c   1.000
_cell.angle_alpha   90.00
_cell.angle_beta   90.00
_cell.angle_gamma   90.00
#
_symmetry.space_group_name_H-M   'P 1'
#
loop_
_entity.id
_entity.type
_entity.pdbx_description
1 polymer ?
#
loop_
_entity_poly.entity_id
_entity_poly.type
_entity_poly.pdbx_seq_one_letter_code
_entity_poly.pdbx_strand_id
1 'polypeptide(L)'
;MTGVLAAEMPADFELEALKAQAIAARTFIVRRLAEGDRSGVPVPGADVVDSVDHQAYLSSKELDKWIELGKSDQLAKLRRAVEQTKGIIMTYQGKPITATFFSASGGYTENSEEYWSLKLPYLRSVPSPWDKSVNPSFKETLTIPLHELFNKLGLKDSALPAAASLADQAAAPALFQIKSYTAGHNVKTMLISGQSFTGRELRERLGLRSAQFAMTLDGDDVKITTYGNGHGVGMSQWGAQGMAKQGYTTTQILKHYYTGISFAQASEWLEH
;
A
#
# COMPACT_ATOMS: atom_id res chain seq x y z
N MET A 1 -7.31 -18.55 -1.17
CA MET A 1 -7.59 -17.45 -2.12
C MET A 1 -8.81 -16.63 -1.77
N THR A 2 -10.04 -17.18 -1.71
CA THR A 2 -11.24 -16.38 -1.39
C THR A 2 -11.13 -15.66 -0.05
N GLY A 3 -10.61 -16.34 0.98
CA GLY A 3 -10.33 -15.73 2.29
C GLY A 3 -9.34 -14.57 2.24
N VAL A 4 -8.30 -14.67 1.41
CA VAL A 4 -7.33 -13.59 1.20
C VAL A 4 -8.02 -12.40 0.55
N LEU A 5 -8.78 -12.64 -0.51
CA LEU A 5 -9.47 -11.58 -1.24
C LEU A 5 -10.51 -10.85 -0.35
N ALA A 6 -11.22 -11.60 0.49
CA ALA A 6 -12.22 -11.07 1.42
C ALA A 6 -11.60 -10.20 2.53
N ALA A 7 -10.36 -10.49 2.93
CA ALA A 7 -9.65 -9.75 3.95
C ALA A 7 -8.91 -8.52 3.38
N GLU A 8 -8.43 -8.61 2.14
CA GLU A 8 -7.58 -7.59 1.53
C GLU A 8 -8.34 -6.48 0.80
N MET A 9 -9.47 -6.81 0.16
CA MET A 9 -10.17 -5.87 -0.72
C MET A 9 -11.66 -5.82 -0.37
N PRO A 10 -12.28 -4.63 -0.29
CA PRO A 10 -13.71 -4.53 -0.02
C PRO A 10 -14.50 -5.33 -1.05
N ALA A 11 -15.36 -6.22 -0.57
CA ALA A 11 -16.06 -7.16 -1.44
C ALA A 11 -17.05 -6.47 -2.39
N ASP A 12 -17.38 -5.19 -2.19
CA ASP A 12 -18.21 -4.39 -3.09
C ASP A 12 -17.44 -3.82 -4.28
N PHE A 13 -16.11 -3.99 -4.34
CA PHE A 13 -15.32 -3.59 -5.51
C PHE A 13 -15.77 -4.33 -6.79
N GLU A 14 -15.47 -3.72 -7.93
CA GLU A 14 -15.77 -4.26 -9.25
C GLU A 14 -15.08 -5.60 -9.47
N LEU A 15 -15.73 -6.47 -10.24
CA LEU A 15 -15.23 -7.83 -10.45
C LEU A 15 -13.82 -7.83 -11.06
N GLU A 16 -13.53 -6.93 -12.00
CA GLU A 16 -12.22 -6.87 -12.65
C GLU A 16 -11.09 -6.44 -11.69
N ALA A 17 -11.39 -5.59 -10.69
CA ALA A 17 -10.46 -5.23 -9.62
C ALA A 17 -10.23 -6.40 -8.66
N LEU A 18 -11.30 -7.11 -8.27
CA LEU A 18 -11.23 -8.30 -7.43
C LEU A 18 -10.41 -9.43 -8.11
N LYS A 19 -10.57 -9.62 -9.42
CA LYS A 19 -9.75 -10.54 -10.21
C LYS A 19 -8.28 -10.12 -10.25
N ALA A 20 -8.00 -8.83 -10.43
CA ALA A 20 -6.62 -8.32 -10.39
C ALA A 20 -5.96 -8.60 -9.04
N GLN A 21 -6.66 -8.35 -7.94
CA GLN A 21 -6.21 -8.68 -6.59
C GLN A 21 -6.00 -10.18 -6.39
N ALA A 22 -6.88 -11.04 -6.92
CA ALA A 22 -6.73 -12.49 -6.83
C ALA A 22 -5.45 -12.99 -7.56
N ILE A 23 -5.16 -12.45 -8.75
CA ILE A 23 -3.93 -12.77 -9.50
C ILE A 23 -2.68 -12.24 -8.78
N ALA A 24 -2.70 -11.01 -8.27
CA ALA A 24 -1.58 -10.44 -7.51
C ALA A 24 -1.28 -11.25 -6.25
N ALA A 25 -2.31 -11.55 -5.45
CA ALA A 25 -2.17 -12.35 -4.24
C ALA A 25 -1.65 -13.77 -4.54
N ARG A 26 -2.16 -14.43 -5.59
CA ARG A 26 -1.69 -15.75 -6.02
C ARG A 26 -0.24 -15.71 -6.49
N THR A 27 0.14 -14.69 -7.25
CA THR A 27 1.52 -14.51 -7.74
C THR A 27 2.49 -14.40 -6.56
N PHE A 28 2.13 -13.62 -5.54
CA PHE A 28 2.92 -13.50 -4.32
C PHE A 28 3.11 -14.86 -3.62
N ILE A 29 2.04 -15.63 -3.45
CA ILE A 29 2.09 -16.96 -2.82
C ILE A 29 2.96 -17.92 -3.64
N VAL A 30 2.72 -18.02 -4.95
CA VAL A 30 3.46 -18.93 -5.86
C VAL A 30 4.94 -18.61 -5.87
N ARG A 31 5.31 -17.32 -5.93
CA ARG A 31 6.71 -16.91 -5.87
C ARG A 31 7.39 -17.42 -4.60
N ARG A 32 6.77 -17.22 -3.43
CA ARG A 32 7.35 -17.65 -2.15
C ARG A 32 7.51 -19.16 -2.06
N LEU A 33 6.52 -19.91 -2.53
CA LEU A 33 6.59 -21.37 -2.60
C LEU A 33 7.74 -21.84 -3.52
N ALA A 34 7.84 -21.26 -4.72
CA ALA A 34 8.89 -21.61 -5.69
C ALA A 34 10.30 -21.27 -5.20
N GLU A 35 10.46 -20.20 -4.40
CA GLU A 35 11.74 -19.77 -3.82
C GLU A 35 12.05 -20.45 -2.48
N GLY A 36 11.12 -21.24 -1.92
CA GLY A 36 11.24 -21.78 -0.56
C GLY A 36 11.31 -20.71 0.54
N ASP A 37 10.81 -19.50 0.26
CA ASP A 37 10.96 -18.33 1.12
C ASP A 37 9.95 -18.34 2.27
N ARG A 38 10.43 -18.76 3.45
CA ARG A 38 9.68 -18.74 4.72
C ARG A 38 10.02 -17.55 5.63
N SER A 39 10.69 -16.51 5.12
CA SER A 39 11.06 -15.34 5.92
C SER A 39 9.82 -14.64 6.50
N GLY A 40 9.85 -14.31 7.80
CA GLY A 40 8.73 -13.65 8.47
C GLY A 40 7.52 -14.54 8.80
N VAL A 41 7.59 -15.87 8.58
CA VAL A 41 6.54 -16.81 9.00
C VAL A 41 6.71 -17.16 10.49
N PRO A 42 5.76 -16.80 11.38
CA PRO A 42 5.90 -17.04 12.81
C PRO A 42 5.61 -18.49 13.22
N VAL A 43 5.03 -19.31 12.33
CA VAL A 43 4.65 -20.71 12.60
C VAL A 43 5.54 -21.68 11.82
N PRO A 44 6.28 -22.58 12.49
CA PRO A 44 7.03 -23.65 11.83
C PRO A 44 6.08 -24.58 11.05
N GLY A 45 6.24 -24.63 9.72
CA GLY A 45 5.44 -25.50 8.84
C GLY A 45 4.39 -24.80 7.97
N ALA A 46 4.15 -23.50 8.17
CA ALA A 46 3.37 -22.68 7.25
C ALA A 46 4.26 -22.11 6.12
N ASP A 47 3.71 -22.00 4.92
CA ASP A 47 4.44 -21.47 3.75
C ASP A 47 4.21 -19.96 3.51
N VAL A 48 3.20 -19.36 4.15
CA VAL A 48 2.85 -17.93 4.06
C VAL A 48 2.28 -17.40 5.39
N VAL A 49 2.43 -16.08 5.63
CA VAL A 49 2.15 -15.37 6.89
C VAL A 49 0.72 -14.81 6.93
N ASP A 50 0.15 -14.69 8.14
CA ASP A 50 -0.97 -13.81 8.50
C ASP A 50 -0.44 -12.79 9.52
N SER A 51 0.11 -11.66 9.04
CA SER A 51 0.50 -10.55 9.92
C SER A 51 0.53 -9.24 9.13
N VAL A 52 0.61 -8.14 9.86
CA VAL A 52 0.42 -6.73 9.45
C VAL A 52 1.26 -6.30 8.23
N ASP A 53 2.26 -7.10 7.85
CA ASP A 53 3.11 -6.85 6.68
C ASP A 53 2.72 -7.61 5.40
N HIS A 54 1.98 -8.74 5.43
CA HIS A 54 1.56 -9.45 4.20
C HIS A 54 0.33 -10.37 4.38
N GLN A 55 -0.68 -10.16 3.51
CA GLN A 55 -1.90 -10.96 3.24
C GLN A 55 -2.76 -11.30 4.46
N ALA A 56 -3.75 -10.44 4.76
CA ALA A 56 -4.86 -10.78 5.64
C ALA A 56 -5.62 -12.00 5.08
N TYR A 57 -6.05 -12.92 5.94
CA TYR A 57 -6.81 -14.10 5.54
C TYR A 57 -8.02 -14.34 6.43
N LEU A 58 -9.20 -14.47 5.82
CA LEU A 58 -10.39 -15.00 6.51
C LEU A 58 -10.49 -16.51 6.31
N SER A 59 -10.61 -17.25 7.41
CA SER A 59 -10.87 -18.69 7.43
C SER A 59 -12.25 -19.04 6.84
N SER A 60 -12.45 -20.29 6.42
CA SER A 60 -13.75 -20.76 5.94
C SER A 60 -14.87 -20.51 6.95
N LYS A 61 -14.59 -20.71 8.25
CA LYS A 61 -15.54 -20.45 9.34
C LYS A 61 -15.92 -18.98 9.44
N GLU A 62 -15.01 -18.06 9.16
CA GLU A 62 -15.31 -16.63 9.13
C GLU A 62 -16.09 -16.24 7.88
N LEU A 63 -15.82 -16.89 6.74
CA LEU A 63 -16.62 -16.71 5.52
C LEU A 63 -18.02 -17.29 5.64
N ASP A 64 -18.24 -18.36 6.41
CA ASP A 64 -19.57 -18.91 6.65
C ASP A 64 -20.46 -17.90 7.40
N LYS A 65 -19.88 -17.15 8.36
CA LYS A 65 -20.58 -16.05 9.04
C LYS A 65 -21.03 -14.95 8.07
N TRP A 66 -20.37 -14.77 6.93
CA TRP A 66 -20.82 -13.78 5.94
C TRP A 66 -22.18 -14.13 5.36
N ILE A 67 -22.49 -15.42 5.23
CA ILE A 67 -23.80 -15.90 4.76
C ILE A 67 -24.87 -15.49 5.79
N GLU A 68 -24.60 -15.73 7.08
CA GLU A 68 -25.49 -15.36 8.19
C GLU A 68 -25.68 -13.83 8.30
N LEU A 69 -24.65 -13.05 7.93
CA LEU A 69 -24.68 -11.59 7.90
C LEU A 69 -25.29 -11.01 6.60
N GLY A 70 -25.88 -11.85 5.74
CA GLY A 70 -26.55 -11.41 4.51
C GLY A 70 -25.59 -10.99 3.38
N LYS A 71 -24.30 -11.35 3.45
CA LYS A 71 -23.26 -11.01 2.46
C LYS A 71 -23.03 -12.12 1.42
N SER A 72 -24.06 -12.92 1.14
CA SER A 72 -23.98 -14.06 0.22
C SER A 72 -23.58 -13.65 -1.20
N ASP A 73 -24.09 -12.52 -1.70
CA ASP A 73 -23.78 -12.03 -3.04
C ASP A 73 -22.34 -11.53 -3.15
N GLN A 74 -21.84 -10.83 -2.13
CA GLN A 74 -20.44 -10.45 -2.04
C GLN A 74 -19.54 -11.68 -2.03
N LEU A 75 -19.87 -12.69 -1.22
CA LEU A 75 -19.11 -13.94 -1.16
C LEU A 75 -19.12 -14.67 -2.50
N ALA A 76 -20.27 -14.71 -3.19
CA ALA A 76 -20.38 -15.28 -4.53
C ALA A 76 -19.53 -14.52 -5.55
N LYS A 77 -19.50 -13.18 -5.50
CA LYS A 77 -18.65 -12.35 -6.36
C LYS A 77 -17.15 -12.61 -6.12
N LEU A 78 -16.74 -12.73 -4.86
CA LEU A 78 -15.36 -13.09 -4.50
C LEU A 78 -14.97 -14.47 -5.03
N ARG A 79 -15.84 -15.48 -4.83
CA ARG A 79 -15.65 -16.84 -5.39
C ARG A 79 -15.53 -16.82 -6.90
N ARG A 80 -16.39 -16.04 -7.59
CA ARG A 80 -16.35 -15.86 -9.04
C ARG A 80 -15.03 -15.23 -9.50
N ALA A 81 -14.51 -14.22 -8.80
CA ALA A 81 -13.22 -13.61 -9.13
C ALA A 81 -12.06 -14.61 -9.02
N VAL A 82 -12.07 -15.43 -7.97
CA VAL A 82 -11.06 -16.48 -7.76
C VAL A 82 -11.15 -17.57 -8.83
N GLU A 83 -12.35 -18.05 -9.15
CA GLU A 83 -12.56 -19.10 -10.14
C GLU A 83 -12.19 -18.63 -11.56
N GLN A 84 -12.63 -17.43 -11.96
CA GLN A 84 -12.33 -16.88 -13.29
C GLN A 84 -10.85 -16.51 -13.48
N THR A 85 -10.05 -16.56 -12.42
CA THR A 85 -8.59 -16.32 -12.47
C THR A 85 -7.79 -17.54 -11.99
N LYS A 86 -8.42 -18.72 -11.97
CA LYS A 86 -7.81 -19.94 -11.46
C LYS A 86 -6.46 -20.21 -12.14
N GLY A 87 -5.44 -20.43 -11.32
CA GLY A 87 -4.07 -20.71 -11.77
C GLY A 87 -3.30 -19.53 -12.35
N ILE A 88 -3.94 -18.42 -12.72
CA ILE A 88 -3.25 -17.29 -13.37
C ILE A 88 -2.35 -16.55 -12.37
N ILE A 89 -1.09 -16.35 -12.77
CA ILE A 89 -0.09 -15.53 -12.09
C ILE A 89 0.56 -14.52 -13.06
N MET A 90 1.33 -13.59 -12.51
CA MET A 90 2.14 -12.64 -13.28
C MET A 90 3.62 -13.02 -13.25
N THR A 91 4.26 -12.90 -14.41
CA THR A 91 5.69 -13.20 -14.58
C THR A 91 6.42 -12.05 -15.26
N TYR A 92 7.72 -11.95 -15.00
CA TYR A 92 8.64 -11.09 -15.73
C TYR A 92 9.86 -11.94 -16.11
N GLN A 93 10.20 -11.95 -17.41
CA GLN A 93 11.26 -12.82 -17.95
C GLN A 93 11.11 -14.30 -17.53
N GLY A 94 9.87 -14.81 -17.56
CA GLY A 94 9.56 -16.20 -17.23
C GLY A 94 9.66 -16.56 -15.74
N LYS A 95 9.78 -15.59 -14.83
CA LYS A 95 9.78 -15.84 -13.38
C LYS A 95 8.61 -15.14 -12.69
N PRO A 96 7.96 -15.74 -11.67
CA PRO A 96 6.92 -15.08 -10.89
C PRO A 96 7.44 -13.77 -10.28
N ILE A 97 6.66 -12.69 -10.38
CA ILE A 97 7.10 -11.38 -9.91
C ILE A 97 6.87 -11.18 -8.40
N THR A 98 7.52 -10.18 -7.83
CA THR A 98 7.11 -9.56 -6.57
C THR A 98 5.84 -8.73 -6.80
N ALA A 99 4.67 -9.32 -6.59
CA ALA A 99 3.37 -8.68 -6.83
C ALA A 99 2.85 -7.91 -5.60
N THR A 100 3.48 -6.79 -5.26
CA THR A 100 3.07 -5.94 -4.13
C THR A 100 1.85 -5.10 -4.48
N PHE A 101 0.98 -4.87 -3.51
CA PHE A 101 -0.21 -4.03 -3.64
C PHE A 101 -0.46 -3.30 -2.33
N PHE A 102 -1.22 -2.20 -2.41
CA PHE A 102 -1.51 -1.34 -1.27
C PHE A 102 -2.88 -0.68 -1.45
N SER A 103 -3.41 -0.08 -0.37
CA SER A 103 -4.79 0.42 -0.37
C SER A 103 -5.02 1.54 -1.38
N ALA A 104 -4.31 2.66 -1.27
CA ALA A 104 -4.49 3.81 -2.16
C ALA A 104 -3.19 4.60 -2.35
N SER A 105 -2.99 5.14 -3.54
CA SER A 105 -1.94 6.10 -3.84
C SER A 105 -2.42 7.52 -3.56
N GLY A 106 -1.48 8.46 -3.46
CA GLY A 106 -1.79 9.89 -3.52
C GLY A 106 -1.79 10.45 -4.95
N GLY A 107 -1.92 9.58 -5.96
CA GLY A 107 -2.01 9.93 -7.38
C GLY A 107 -0.99 9.25 -8.29
N TYR A 108 0.09 8.70 -7.72
CA TYR A 108 1.13 7.94 -8.41
C TYR A 108 1.60 6.78 -7.55
N THR A 109 2.07 5.70 -8.17
CA THR A 109 2.78 4.63 -7.46
C THR A 109 4.26 4.97 -7.30
N GLU A 110 4.96 4.21 -6.47
CA GLU A 110 6.39 4.37 -6.18
C GLU A 110 7.25 3.36 -6.94
N ASN A 111 8.49 3.76 -7.22
CA ASN A 111 9.52 2.82 -7.63
C ASN A 111 9.91 1.92 -6.46
N SER A 112 10.20 0.65 -6.71
CA SER A 112 10.55 -0.29 -5.65
C SER A 112 11.74 0.16 -4.80
N GLU A 113 12.74 0.82 -5.41
CA GLU A 113 13.95 1.30 -4.73
C GLU A 113 13.71 2.46 -3.75
N GLU A 114 12.53 3.09 -3.76
CA GLU A 114 12.18 4.15 -2.80
C GLU A 114 11.62 3.58 -1.49
N TYR A 115 11.16 2.32 -1.51
CA TYR A 115 10.67 1.62 -0.32
C TYR A 115 11.60 0.48 0.11
N TRP A 116 12.11 -0.30 -0.84
CA TRP A 116 13.10 -1.36 -0.63
C TRP A 116 14.44 -0.96 -1.26
N SER A 117 15.54 -1.63 -0.96
CA SER A 117 16.84 -1.30 -1.59
C SER A 117 16.99 -1.81 -3.02
N LEU A 118 16.07 -2.66 -3.50
CA LEU A 118 16.17 -3.34 -4.78
C LEU A 118 15.35 -2.66 -5.87
N LYS A 119 16.00 -2.38 -7.01
CA LYS A 119 15.35 -1.89 -8.22
C LYS A 119 14.76 -3.06 -9.03
N LEU A 120 13.43 -3.13 -9.10
CA LEU A 120 12.68 -4.16 -9.82
C LEU A 120 12.01 -3.59 -11.08
N PRO A 121 12.37 -4.03 -12.31
CA PRO A 121 11.91 -3.42 -13.57
C PRO A 121 10.39 -3.33 -13.75
N TYR A 122 9.64 -4.21 -13.09
CA TYR A 122 8.17 -4.27 -13.15
C TYR A 122 7.47 -3.49 -12.04
N LEU A 123 8.19 -2.97 -11.02
CA LEU A 123 7.64 -2.11 -9.96
C LEU A 123 8.16 -0.69 -10.12
N ARG A 124 7.53 0.04 -11.05
CA ARG A 124 7.88 1.41 -11.42
C ARG A 124 6.73 2.35 -11.07
N SER A 125 7.08 3.62 -10.86
CA SER A 125 6.08 4.68 -10.69
C SER A 125 5.22 4.83 -11.94
N VAL A 126 3.91 4.73 -11.77
CA VAL A 126 2.89 4.96 -12.80
C VAL A 126 1.79 5.87 -12.24
N PRO A 127 1.10 6.66 -13.09
CA PRO A 127 -0.04 7.45 -12.65
C PRO A 127 -1.19 6.57 -12.13
N SER A 128 -1.84 7.00 -11.06
CA SER A 128 -3.04 6.39 -10.50
C SER A 128 -4.05 7.48 -10.13
N PRO A 129 -4.59 8.21 -11.13
CA PRO A 129 -5.43 9.39 -10.89
C PRO A 129 -6.79 9.04 -10.27
N TRP A 130 -7.22 7.77 -10.38
CA TRP A 130 -8.56 7.37 -9.97
C TRP A 130 -8.76 7.38 -8.46
N ASP A 131 -7.72 7.09 -7.68
CA ASP A 131 -7.74 6.96 -6.22
C ASP A 131 -8.42 8.15 -5.55
N LYS A 132 -8.10 9.36 -6.00
CA LYS A 132 -8.70 10.61 -5.50
C LYS A 132 -10.22 10.67 -5.66
N SER A 133 -10.73 10.10 -6.74
CA SER A 133 -12.17 10.15 -7.08
C SER A 133 -12.97 9.02 -6.44
N VAL A 134 -12.38 7.85 -6.24
CA VAL A 134 -13.12 6.66 -5.78
C VAL A 134 -12.87 6.29 -4.32
N ASN A 135 -11.75 6.72 -3.72
CA ASN A 135 -11.44 6.44 -2.33
C ASN A 135 -12.07 7.50 -1.40
N PRO A 136 -13.08 7.17 -0.59
CA PRO A 136 -13.70 8.12 0.34
C PRO A 136 -12.73 8.60 1.43
N SER A 137 -11.67 7.84 1.70
CA SER A 137 -10.63 8.13 2.68
C SER A 137 -9.30 8.47 2.00
N PHE A 138 -9.33 9.15 0.85
CA PHE A 138 -8.14 9.55 0.08
C PHE A 138 -7.18 10.46 0.87
N LYS A 139 -7.73 11.29 1.76
CA LYS A 139 -6.98 12.24 2.59
C LYS A 139 -7.34 12.03 4.07
N GLU A 140 -6.36 12.16 4.94
CA GLU A 140 -6.54 12.16 6.40
C GLU A 140 -5.62 13.20 7.03
N THR A 141 -6.07 13.84 8.11
CA THR A 141 -5.24 14.73 8.91
C THR A 141 -5.10 14.17 10.32
N LEU A 142 -3.86 13.94 10.73
CA LEU A 142 -3.47 13.67 12.11
C LEU A 142 -3.05 14.98 12.77
N THR A 143 -3.55 15.27 13.97
CA THR A 143 -3.09 16.38 14.80
C THR A 143 -2.40 15.81 16.03
N ILE A 144 -1.14 16.19 16.26
CA ILE A 144 -0.38 15.80 17.45
C ILE A 144 0.33 17.02 18.05
N PRO A 145 0.53 17.08 19.37
CA PRO A 145 1.35 18.11 19.98
C PRO A 145 2.78 18.11 19.42
N LEU A 146 3.37 19.29 19.27
CA LEU A 146 4.72 19.46 18.72
C LEU A 146 5.78 18.71 19.55
N HIS A 147 5.64 18.70 20.88
CA HIS A 147 6.53 17.95 21.77
C HIS A 147 6.42 16.43 21.55
N GLU A 148 5.21 15.91 21.29
CA GLU A 148 5.01 14.48 21.00
C GLU A 148 5.69 14.10 19.67
N LEU A 149 5.57 14.96 18.65
CA LEU A 149 6.28 14.80 17.39
C LEU A 149 7.78 14.70 17.61
N PHE A 150 8.36 15.64 18.37
CA PHE A 150 9.79 15.65 18.66
C PHE A 150 10.24 14.39 19.40
N ASN A 151 9.47 13.95 20.39
CA ASN A 151 9.72 12.72 21.13
C ASN A 151 9.72 11.49 20.21
N LYS A 152 8.72 11.34 19.34
CA LYS A 152 8.65 10.22 18.37
C LYS A 152 9.82 10.24 17.37
N LEU A 153 10.34 11.42 17.05
CA LEU A 153 11.48 11.58 16.16
C LEU A 153 12.85 11.52 16.86
N GLY A 154 12.88 11.47 18.20
CA GLY A 154 14.12 11.50 18.98
C GLY A 154 14.82 12.87 18.95
N LEU A 155 14.08 13.95 18.69
CA LEU A 155 14.58 15.32 18.71
C LEU A 155 14.56 15.85 20.14
N LYS A 156 15.59 16.64 20.52
CA LYS A 156 15.67 17.27 21.85
C LYS A 156 14.79 18.51 21.91
N ASP A 157 14.23 18.82 23.08
CA ASP A 157 13.43 20.04 23.31
C ASP A 157 14.22 21.33 23.04
N SER A 158 15.54 21.33 23.18
CA SER A 158 16.39 22.47 22.81
C SER A 158 16.43 22.74 21.30
N ALA A 159 15.91 21.82 20.47
CA ALA A 159 15.70 22.01 19.04
C ALA A 159 14.30 22.56 18.73
N LEU A 160 13.42 22.72 19.73
CA LEU A 160 12.23 23.54 19.58
C LEU A 160 12.71 24.98 19.41
N PRO A 161 12.36 25.66 18.31
CA PRO A 161 12.65 27.08 18.19
C PRO A 161 12.10 27.81 19.42
N ALA A 162 12.80 28.82 19.94
CA ALA A 162 12.23 29.72 20.95
C ALA A 162 10.90 30.37 20.47
N ALA A 163 10.67 30.36 19.14
CA ALA A 163 9.44 30.75 18.46
C ALA A 163 8.31 29.70 18.47
N ALA A 164 8.51 28.52 19.09
CA ALA A 164 7.40 27.60 19.40
C ALA A 164 6.55 28.13 20.56
N SER A 165 7.04 29.15 21.29
CA SER A 165 6.15 30.09 21.95
C SER A 165 5.60 31.05 20.89
N LEU A 166 4.28 30.99 20.68
CA LEU A 166 3.46 31.82 19.80
C LEU A 166 3.33 31.27 18.37
N ALA A 167 2.23 30.56 18.12
CA ALA A 167 1.17 30.82 17.11
C ALA A 167 1.52 31.44 15.73
N ASP A 168 2.78 31.49 15.33
CA ASP A 168 3.22 32.19 14.13
C ASP A 168 3.38 31.19 12.99
N GLN A 169 2.37 31.13 12.12
CA GLN A 169 2.39 30.29 10.92
C GLN A 169 3.58 30.60 10.01
N ALA A 170 4.22 31.78 10.14
CA ALA A 170 5.44 32.13 9.43
C ALA A 170 6.67 31.28 9.85
N ALA A 171 6.66 30.67 11.05
CA ALA A 171 7.74 29.82 11.52
C ALA A 171 7.65 28.36 11.01
N ALA A 172 6.45 27.91 10.61
CA ALA A 172 6.22 26.53 10.16
C ALA A 172 7.06 26.15 8.91
N PRO A 173 7.18 27.00 7.87
CA PRO A 173 8.05 26.71 6.72
C PRO A 173 9.54 26.58 7.09
N ALA A 174 10.00 27.25 8.16
CA ALA A 174 11.37 27.14 8.63
C ALA A 174 11.60 25.84 9.42
N LEU A 175 10.61 25.40 10.19
CA LEU A 175 10.70 24.18 10.98
C LEU A 175 10.57 22.90 10.13
N PHE A 176 9.66 22.91 9.16
CA PHE A 176 9.29 21.78 8.31
C PHE A 176 9.66 22.05 6.87
N GLN A 177 10.80 21.52 6.42
CA GLN A 177 11.34 21.80 5.08
C GLN A 177 11.41 20.53 4.24
N ILE A 178 10.45 20.33 3.35
CA ILE A 178 10.56 19.28 2.34
C ILE A 178 11.66 19.67 1.34
N LYS A 179 12.65 18.80 1.15
CA LYS A 179 13.81 19.03 0.27
C LYS A 179 13.65 18.38 -1.09
N SER A 180 12.99 17.23 -1.16
CA SER A 180 12.77 16.51 -2.41
C SER A 180 11.59 15.56 -2.30
N TYR A 181 11.06 15.20 -3.47
CA TYR A 181 10.03 14.19 -3.64
C TYR A 181 10.57 13.02 -4.47
N THR A 182 9.97 11.85 -4.30
CA THR A 182 10.18 10.70 -5.19
C THR A 182 9.44 10.91 -6.52
N ALA A 183 9.64 9.99 -7.48
CA ALA A 183 8.85 9.97 -8.70
C ALA A 183 7.34 9.77 -8.45
N GLY A 184 6.96 9.05 -7.39
CA GLY A 184 5.56 8.87 -6.98
C GLY A 184 5.02 9.98 -6.07
N HIS A 185 5.78 11.06 -5.88
CA HIS A 185 5.42 12.24 -5.09
C HIS A 185 5.34 12.02 -3.57
N ASN A 186 5.84 10.90 -3.05
CA ASN A 186 6.16 10.80 -1.63
C ASN A 186 7.28 11.78 -1.25
N VAL A 187 7.28 12.22 0.01
CA VAL A 187 8.39 12.96 0.60
C VAL A 187 9.62 12.07 0.59
N LYS A 188 10.66 12.44 -0.17
CA LYS A 188 11.92 11.68 -0.21
C LYS A 188 12.84 12.10 0.94
N THR A 189 12.98 13.41 1.12
CA THR A 189 13.78 13.99 2.21
C THR A 189 13.11 15.23 2.77
N MET A 190 13.09 15.33 4.10
CA MET A 190 12.56 16.46 4.83
C MET A 190 13.53 16.83 5.96
N LEU A 191 13.73 18.12 6.18
CA LEU A 191 14.36 18.61 7.40
C LEU A 191 13.30 18.98 8.42
N ILE A 192 13.48 18.51 9.66
CA ILE A 192 12.69 18.91 10.83
C ILE A 192 13.67 19.46 11.85
N SER A 193 13.58 20.77 12.12
CA SER A 193 14.56 21.49 12.94
C SER A 193 16.02 21.23 12.51
N GLY A 194 16.27 21.27 11.20
CA GLY A 194 17.59 21.04 10.60
C GLY A 194 18.07 19.59 10.55
N GLN A 195 17.39 18.64 11.22
CA GLN A 195 17.72 17.21 11.12
C GLN A 195 17.00 16.57 9.92
N SER A 196 17.71 15.70 9.21
CA SER A 196 17.21 15.07 7.99
C SER A 196 16.49 13.77 8.28
N PHE A 197 15.30 13.62 7.70
CA PHE A 197 14.48 12.41 7.76
C PHE A 197 14.01 12.01 6.34
N THR A 198 13.76 10.73 6.14
CA THR A 198 13.03 10.26 4.95
C THR A 198 11.52 10.30 5.19
N GLY A 199 10.70 10.45 4.15
CA GLY A 199 9.25 10.36 4.33
C GLY A 199 8.78 9.00 4.83
N ARG A 200 9.50 7.92 4.47
CA ARG A 200 9.25 6.57 4.99
C ARG A 200 9.48 6.50 6.50
N GLU A 201 10.61 7.01 6.97
CA GLU A 201 10.93 7.06 8.39
C GLU A 201 9.89 7.88 9.17
N LEU A 202 9.48 9.04 8.64
CA LEU A 202 8.44 9.86 9.25
C LEU A 202 7.10 9.12 9.30
N ARG A 203 6.73 8.43 8.22
CA ARG A 203 5.52 7.59 8.19
C ARG A 203 5.54 6.52 9.28
N GLU A 204 6.63 5.77 9.39
CA GLU A 204 6.76 4.66 10.34
C GLU A 204 6.79 5.16 11.79
N ARG A 205 7.58 6.19 12.11
CA ARG A 205 7.70 6.73 13.46
C ARG A 205 6.44 7.44 13.95
N LEU A 206 5.71 8.11 13.05
CA LEU A 206 4.52 8.88 13.39
C LEU A 206 3.21 8.11 13.17
N GLY A 207 3.26 6.90 12.62
CA GLY A 207 2.08 6.09 12.32
C GLY A 207 1.21 6.66 11.21
N LEU A 208 1.81 7.32 10.21
CA LEU A 208 1.08 7.94 9.12
C LEU A 208 0.60 6.89 8.11
N ARG A 209 -0.51 7.17 7.43
CA ARG A 209 -1.06 6.30 6.38
C ARG A 209 -0.13 6.16 5.17
N SER A 210 0.59 7.22 4.81
CA SER A 210 1.51 7.22 3.66
C SER A 210 2.70 8.15 3.90
N ALA A 211 3.70 8.06 3.01
CA ALA A 211 4.83 8.99 2.97
C ALA A 211 4.56 10.23 2.08
N GLN A 212 3.34 10.39 1.56
CA GLN A 212 2.89 11.58 0.86
C GLN A 212 2.07 12.44 1.81
N PHE A 213 2.71 13.45 2.40
CA PHE A 213 2.08 14.31 3.39
C PHE A 213 2.57 15.75 3.33
N ALA A 214 1.81 16.63 3.96
CA ALA A 214 2.18 17.99 4.28
C ALA A 214 2.06 18.20 5.80
N MET A 215 2.93 19.03 6.36
CA MET A 215 2.96 19.35 7.79
C MET A 215 2.85 20.86 7.99
N THR A 216 1.98 21.27 8.91
CA THR A 216 1.77 22.68 9.28
C THR A 216 1.68 22.80 10.79
N LEU A 217 2.19 23.90 11.35
CA LEU A 217 1.95 24.24 12.75
C LEU A 217 0.56 24.85 12.93
N ASP A 218 -0.09 24.51 14.04
CA ASP A 218 -1.34 25.10 14.50
C ASP A 218 -1.26 25.30 16.01
N GLY A 219 -0.77 26.48 16.42
CA GLY A 219 -0.40 26.72 17.82
C GLY A 219 0.72 25.77 18.28
N ASP A 220 0.46 25.06 19.36
CA ASP A 220 1.40 24.06 19.93
C ASP A 220 1.27 22.67 19.27
N ASP A 221 0.37 22.53 18.29
CA ASP A 221 0.13 21.29 17.58
C ASP A 221 0.72 21.30 16.17
N VAL A 222 0.92 20.10 15.63
CA VAL A 222 1.29 19.84 14.24
C VAL A 222 0.13 19.13 13.57
N LYS A 223 -0.39 19.74 12.50
CA LYS A 223 -1.33 19.10 11.57
C LYS A 223 -0.54 18.42 10.45
N ILE A 224 -0.69 17.11 10.34
CA ILE A 224 -0.07 16.27 9.32
C ILE A 224 -1.16 15.73 8.41
N THR A 225 -1.28 16.29 7.21
CA THR A 225 -2.21 15.81 6.19
C THR A 225 -1.53 14.79 5.29
N THR A 226 -2.02 13.55 5.28
CA THR A 226 -1.58 12.46 4.40
C THR A 226 -2.51 12.29 3.21
N TYR A 227 -1.95 11.75 2.11
CA TYR A 227 -2.66 11.41 0.88
C TYR A 227 -2.38 9.95 0.50
N GLY A 228 -3.41 9.18 0.20
CA GLY A 228 -3.30 7.74 -0.02
C GLY A 228 -3.14 6.95 1.29
N ASN A 229 -2.90 5.64 1.15
CA ASN A 229 -2.73 4.71 2.25
C ASN A 229 -1.90 3.49 1.82
N GLY A 230 -0.77 3.26 2.48
CA GLY A 230 0.15 2.16 2.25
C GLY A 230 1.49 2.62 1.68
N HIS A 231 2.31 1.64 1.29
CA HIS A 231 3.70 1.86 0.89
C HIS A 231 3.86 2.45 -0.53
N GLY A 232 2.82 2.41 -1.36
CA GLY A 232 2.83 3.06 -2.68
C GLY A 232 3.37 2.21 -3.85
N VAL A 233 3.92 1.02 -3.61
CA VAL A 233 4.61 0.24 -4.67
C VAL A 233 3.73 -0.86 -5.26
N GLY A 234 3.67 -0.93 -6.59
CA GLY A 234 2.89 -1.95 -7.31
C GLY A 234 1.43 -1.52 -7.48
N MET A 235 0.47 -2.40 -7.23
CA MET A 235 -0.94 -2.12 -7.52
C MET A 235 -1.66 -1.35 -6.41
N SER A 236 -2.25 -0.21 -6.75
CA SER A 236 -3.25 0.45 -5.89
C SER A 236 -4.59 -0.28 -5.97
N GLN A 237 -5.15 -0.68 -4.84
CA GLN A 237 -6.47 -1.34 -4.77
C GLN A 237 -7.60 -0.39 -5.18
N TRP A 238 -7.60 0.84 -4.65
CA TRP A 238 -8.57 1.87 -5.04
C TRP A 238 -8.33 2.35 -6.48
N GLY A 239 -7.08 2.37 -6.94
CA GLY A 239 -6.76 2.65 -8.33
C GLY A 239 -7.31 1.58 -9.28
N ALA A 240 -7.13 0.30 -8.95
CA ALA A 240 -7.72 -0.82 -9.69
C ALA A 240 -9.26 -0.74 -9.72
N GLN A 241 -9.89 -0.35 -8.61
CA GLN A 241 -11.33 -0.12 -8.55
C GLN A 241 -11.77 1.00 -9.50
N GLY A 242 -11.03 2.10 -9.52
CA GLY A 242 -11.31 3.22 -10.41
C GLY A 242 -11.17 2.86 -11.90
N MET A 243 -10.14 2.10 -12.25
CA MET A 243 -9.97 1.56 -13.59
C MET A 243 -11.12 0.61 -13.97
N ALA A 244 -11.48 -0.32 -13.09
CA ALA A 244 -12.56 -1.25 -13.34
C ALA A 244 -13.91 -0.54 -13.55
N LYS A 245 -14.20 0.52 -12.76
CA LYS A 245 -15.37 1.38 -12.95
C LYS A 245 -15.39 2.10 -14.31
N GLN A 246 -14.24 2.28 -14.94
CA GLN A 246 -14.12 2.84 -16.29
C GLN A 246 -14.09 1.77 -17.39
N GLY A 247 -14.35 0.50 -17.05
CA GLY A 247 -14.44 -0.59 -18.01
C GLY A 247 -13.11 -1.24 -18.39
N TYR A 248 -12.02 -0.94 -17.68
CA TYR A 248 -10.74 -1.61 -17.89
C TYR A 248 -10.83 -3.08 -17.44
N THR A 249 -10.27 -3.97 -18.24
CA THR A 249 -10.20 -5.40 -17.92
C THR A 249 -9.12 -5.67 -16.87
N THR A 250 -9.21 -6.83 -16.21
CA THR A 250 -8.18 -7.29 -15.25
C THR A 250 -6.77 -7.24 -15.83
N THR A 251 -6.58 -7.63 -17.10
CA THR A 251 -5.24 -7.65 -17.72
C THR A 251 -4.70 -6.25 -17.97
N GLN A 252 -5.57 -5.29 -18.33
CA GLN A 252 -5.18 -3.89 -18.49
C GLN A 252 -4.81 -3.27 -17.13
N ILE A 253 -5.58 -3.56 -16.08
CA ILE A 253 -5.28 -3.12 -14.71
C ILE A 253 -3.89 -3.63 -14.28
N LEU A 254 -3.63 -4.92 -14.41
CA LEU A 254 -2.36 -5.50 -13.97
C LEU A 254 -1.17 -5.01 -14.80
N LYS A 255 -1.31 -4.91 -16.13
CA LYS A 255 -0.24 -4.38 -16.99
C LYS A 255 0.04 -2.89 -16.78
N HIS A 256 -0.94 -2.14 -16.26
CA HIS A 256 -0.74 -0.74 -15.86
C HIS A 256 0.17 -0.63 -14.63
N TYR A 257 -0.13 -1.39 -13.57
CA TYR A 257 0.62 -1.32 -12.31
C TYR A 257 1.93 -2.10 -12.30
N TYR A 258 2.05 -3.13 -13.13
CA TYR A 258 3.25 -3.96 -13.23
C TYR A 258 3.84 -3.90 -14.63
N THR A 259 4.94 -3.16 -14.80
CA THR A 259 5.50 -2.86 -16.12
C THR A 259 6.11 -4.10 -16.78
N GLY A 260 5.73 -4.39 -18.02
CA GLY A 260 6.35 -5.43 -18.84
C GLY A 260 6.06 -6.86 -18.39
N ILE A 261 5.03 -7.08 -17.55
CA ILE A 261 4.65 -8.43 -17.13
C ILE A 261 4.01 -9.25 -18.25
N SER A 262 4.08 -10.56 -18.09
CA SER A 262 3.29 -11.56 -18.80
C SER A 262 2.45 -12.36 -17.80
N PHE A 263 1.59 -13.24 -18.31
CA PHE A 263 0.77 -14.14 -17.50
C PHE A 263 1.18 -15.59 -17.76
N ALA A 264 1.16 -16.41 -16.73
CA ALA A 264 1.48 -17.84 -16.79
C ALA A 264 0.56 -18.63 -15.84
N GLN A 265 0.64 -19.97 -15.91
CA GLN A 265 -0.09 -20.85 -14.99
C GLN A 265 0.79 -21.24 -13.80
N ALA A 266 0.23 -21.15 -12.60
CA ALA A 266 0.91 -21.48 -11.35
C ALA A 266 1.45 -22.93 -11.32
N SER A 267 0.83 -23.85 -12.06
CA SER A 267 1.27 -25.25 -12.16
C SER A 267 2.70 -25.40 -12.65
N GLU A 268 3.21 -24.45 -13.46
CA GLU A 268 4.60 -24.45 -13.94
C GLU A 268 5.64 -24.32 -12.81
N TRP A 269 5.24 -23.94 -11.59
CA TRP A 269 6.13 -23.80 -10.41
C TRP A 269 5.76 -24.68 -9.22
N LEU A 270 4.58 -25.30 -9.22
CA LEU A 270 4.05 -26.02 -8.05
C LEU A 270 3.95 -27.53 -8.26
N GLU A 271 4.15 -28.03 -9.48
CA GLU A 271 4.15 -29.47 -9.78
C GLU A 271 5.56 -30.06 -9.60
N HIS A 272 5.98 -30.30 -8.35
CA HIS A 272 7.11 -31.16 -7.99
C HIS A 272 6.75 -32.06 -6.80
#